data_AF-A0A4S2SBU0-F1
#
_entry.id   AF-A0A4S2SBU0-F1
#
_cell.length_a   1.000
_cell.length_b   1.000
_cell.length_c   1.000
_cell.angle_alpha   90.00
_cell.angle_beta   90.00
_cell.angle_gamma   90.00
#
_symmetry.space_group_name_H-M   'P 1'
#
loop_
_entity.id
_entity.type
_entity.pdbx_description
1 polymer ?
#
loop_
_entity_poly.entity_id
_entity_poly.type
_entity_poly.pdbx_seq_one_letter_code
_entity_poly.pdbx_strand_id
1 'polypeptide(L)'
;MPEISVTMKAHSGHDASWVVVKAESLTELVDVLDGYGRSGVSALIGEAVTALRAEEILGAQLGARPVTHPGQYDNAPQNGAQGAAQAPPAPSAGPTPYGNAPTCPHGTKRFLEKPYKNKPGTWKAWACPAPQGTPDACSLEFIR
;
A
#
# COMPACT_ATOMS: atom_id res chain seq x y z
N MET A 1 25.88 3.97 -12.44
CA MET A 1 26.13 5.15 -11.58
C MET A 1 25.27 5.00 -10.34
N PRO A 2 25.71 5.41 -9.14
CA PRO A 2 24.88 5.31 -7.95
C PRO A 2 23.69 6.30 -8.04
N GLU A 3 22.46 5.80 -7.88
CA GLU A 3 21.23 6.60 -7.80
C GLU A 3 20.96 6.96 -6.34
N ILE A 4 20.66 8.22 -6.06
CA ILE A 4 20.23 8.69 -4.74
C ILE A 4 18.72 8.85 -4.75
N SER A 5 18.04 8.27 -3.76
CA SER A 5 16.59 8.43 -3.61
C SER A 5 16.21 8.90 -2.21
N VAL A 6 15.31 9.88 -2.15
CA VAL A 6 14.64 10.32 -0.93
C VAL A 6 13.18 9.97 -1.05
N THR A 7 12.68 9.27 -0.04
CA THR A 7 11.28 8.88 0.06
C THR A 7 10.67 9.56 1.28
N MET A 8 9.66 10.40 1.05
CA MET A 8 8.94 11.11 2.10
C MET A 8 7.54 10.53 2.23
N LYS A 9 7.05 10.45 3.46
CA LYS A 9 5.72 9.94 3.79
C LYS A 9 4.94 10.99 4.56
N ALA A 10 3.74 11.32 4.11
CA ALA A 10 2.96 12.42 4.69
C ALA A 10 2.52 12.17 6.14
N HIS A 11 2.28 10.91 6.53
CA HIS A 11 1.93 10.51 7.89
C HIS A 11 2.28 9.04 8.17
N SER A 12 2.15 8.59 9.42
CA SER A 12 2.55 7.26 9.89
C SER A 12 1.62 6.09 9.50
N GLY A 13 0.60 6.32 8.65
CA GLY A 13 -0.38 5.29 8.23
C GLY A 13 0.14 4.35 7.14
N HIS A 14 -0.33 3.11 7.08
CA HIS A 14 0.08 2.15 6.02
C HIS A 14 -0.32 2.60 4.61
N ASP A 15 -1.37 3.39 4.52
CA ASP A 15 -2.03 3.98 3.35
C ASP A 15 -1.57 5.41 3.04
N ALA A 16 -0.62 5.96 3.81
CA ALA A 16 -0.18 7.33 3.59
C ALA A 16 0.47 7.48 2.22
N SER A 17 0.19 8.60 1.55
CA SER A 17 0.84 8.95 0.29
C SER A 17 2.35 9.09 0.46
N TRP A 18 3.07 8.61 -0.56
CA TRP A 18 4.53 8.65 -0.64
C TRP A 18 4.93 9.60 -1.76
N VAL A 19 5.98 10.38 -1.51
CA VAL A 19 6.67 11.14 -2.55
C VAL A 19 8.08 10.58 -2.65
N VAL A 20 8.46 10.14 -3.84
CA VAL A 20 9.80 9.62 -4.12
C VAL A 20 10.50 10.57 -5.07
N VAL A 21 11.65 11.09 -4.64
CA VAL A 21 12.54 11.91 -5.44
C VAL A 21 13.79 11.10 -5.73
N LYS A 22 14.18 11.04 -6.99
CA LYS A 22 15.40 10.36 -7.47
C LYS A 22 16.30 11.38 -8.13
N ALA A 23 17.60 11.22 -7.92
CA ALA A 23 18.64 12.05 -8.52
C ALA A 23 19.92 11.25 -8.73
N GLU A 24 20.74 11.68 -9.68
CA GLU A 24 22.05 11.10 -9.98
C GLU A 24 23.14 11.66 -9.05
N SER A 25 22.86 12.76 -8.34
CA SER A 25 23.78 13.37 -7.38
C SER A 25 23.06 14.04 -6.21
N LEU A 26 23.82 14.29 -5.13
CA LEU A 26 23.27 14.99 -3.96
C LEU A 26 22.91 16.44 -4.27
N THR A 27 23.69 17.11 -5.12
CA THR A 27 23.43 18.48 -5.57
C THR A 27 22.11 18.57 -6.33
N GLU A 28 21.91 17.68 -7.31
CA GLU A 28 20.66 17.61 -8.07
C GLU A 28 19.46 17.31 -7.16
N LEU A 29 19.61 16.39 -6.20
CA LEU A 29 18.56 16.10 -5.23
C LEU A 29 18.15 17.35 -4.44
N VAL A 30 19.12 18.13 -3.97
CA VAL A 30 18.87 19.37 -3.23
C VAL A 30 18.19 20.41 -4.12
N ASP A 31 18.63 20.57 -5.36
CA ASP A 31 18.03 21.51 -6.31
C ASP A 31 16.57 21.15 -6.63
N VAL A 32 16.27 19.86 -6.79
CA VAL A 32 14.90 19.36 -6.99
C VAL A 32 14.02 19.64 -5.78
N LEU A 33 14.54 19.40 -4.56
CA LEU A 33 13.80 19.65 -3.32
C LEU A 33 13.59 21.14 -3.05
N ASP A 34 14.58 22.00 -3.28
CA ASP A 34 14.45 23.47 -3.17
C ASP A 34 13.45 24.00 -4.20
N GLY A 35 13.56 23.53 -5.45
CA GLY A 35 12.63 23.85 -6.52
C GLY A 35 11.19 23.44 -6.17
N TYR A 36 11.01 22.24 -5.62
CA TYR A 36 9.70 21.79 -5.16
C TYR A 36 9.12 22.69 -4.06
N GLY A 37 9.93 23.07 -3.06
CA GLY A 37 9.51 23.97 -1.98
C GLY A 37 9.15 25.38 -2.47
N ARG A 38 9.86 25.90 -3.47
CA ARG A 38 9.70 27.27 -3.98
C ARG A 38 8.66 27.42 -5.09
N SER A 39 8.41 26.35 -5.85
CA SER A 39 7.55 26.38 -7.03
C SER A 39 6.06 26.58 -6.71
N GLY A 40 5.64 26.37 -5.46
CA GLY A 40 4.22 26.37 -5.09
C GLY A 40 3.42 25.23 -5.74
N VAL A 41 4.09 24.26 -6.37
CA VAL A 41 3.46 23.11 -7.05
C VAL A 41 2.55 22.34 -6.11
N SER A 42 2.91 22.21 -4.83
CA SER A 42 2.06 21.59 -3.82
C SER A 42 0.73 22.34 -3.60
N ALA A 43 0.74 23.67 -3.61
CA ALA A 43 -0.46 24.48 -3.48
C ALA A 43 -1.35 24.35 -4.73
N LEU A 44 -0.75 24.43 -5.93
CA LEU A 44 -1.46 24.24 -7.21
C LEU A 44 -2.09 22.85 -7.32
N ILE A 45 -1.38 21.80 -6.90
CA ILE A 45 -1.94 20.44 -6.81
C ILE A 45 -3.10 20.40 -5.82
N GLY A 46 -2.97 21.05 -4.65
CA GLY A 46 -4.04 21.12 -3.67
C GLY A 46 -5.31 21.78 -4.19
N GLU A 47 -5.18 22.89 -4.92
CA GLU A 47 -6.29 23.59 -5.57
C GLU A 47 -6.95 22.72 -6.65
N ALA A 48 -6.15 22.09 -7.51
CA ALA A 48 -6.66 21.19 -8.55
C ALA A 48 -7.39 19.97 -7.97
N VAL A 49 -6.86 19.34 -6.92
CA VAL A 49 -7.52 18.20 -6.24
C VAL A 49 -8.83 18.64 -5.58
N THR A 50 -8.87 19.84 -5.00
CA THR A 50 -10.10 20.40 -4.41
C THR A 50 -11.17 20.61 -5.47
N ALA A 51 -10.79 21.19 -6.61
CA ALA A 51 -11.70 21.41 -7.74
C ALA A 51 -12.23 20.08 -8.29
N LEU A 52 -11.35 19.09 -8.52
CA LEU A 52 -11.74 17.76 -9.00
C LEU A 52 -12.69 17.04 -8.04
N ARG A 53 -12.45 17.13 -6.73
CA ARG A 53 -13.38 16.55 -5.72
C ARG A 53 -14.74 17.24 -5.73
N ALA A 54 -14.78 18.56 -5.91
CA ALA A 54 -16.03 19.30 -5.98
C ALA A 54 -16.85 18.86 -7.22
N GLU A 55 -16.19 18.68 -8.36
CA GLU A 55 -16.81 18.17 -9.59
C GLU A 55 -17.29 16.72 -9.44
N GLU A 56 -16.50 15.85 -8.78
CA GLU A 56 -16.90 14.46 -8.49
C GLU A 56 -18.17 14.41 -7.63
N ILE A 57 -18.23 15.21 -6.57
CA ILE A 57 -19.40 15.28 -5.68
C ILE A 57 -20.63 15.78 -6.44
N LEU A 58 -20.48 16.84 -7.25
CA LEU A 58 -21.58 17.38 -8.05
C LEU A 58 -22.05 16.37 -9.10
N GLY A 59 -21.13 15.71 -9.79
CA GLY A 59 -21.44 14.66 -10.75
C GLY A 59 -22.22 13.51 -10.11
N ALA A 60 -21.81 13.05 -8.92
CA ALA A 60 -22.52 12.02 -8.19
C ALA A 60 -23.95 12.44 -7.81
N GLN A 61 -24.16 13.70 -7.40
CA GLN A 61 -25.50 14.26 -7.12
C GLN A 61 -26.39 14.31 -8.37
N LEU A 62 -25.80 14.52 -9.54
CA LEU A 62 -26.47 14.55 -10.83
C LEU A 62 -26.64 13.16 -11.47
N GLY A 63 -26.27 12.09 -10.76
CA GLY A 63 -26.41 10.71 -11.22
C GLY A 63 -25.31 10.24 -12.18
N ALA A 64 -24.22 11.00 -12.33
CA ALA A 64 -23.04 10.53 -13.05
C ALA A 64 -22.45 9.32 -12.32
N ARG A 65 -22.00 8.33 -13.09
CA ARG A 65 -21.30 7.16 -12.58
C ARG A 65 -19.84 7.21 -13.03
N PRO A 66 -18.88 6.87 -12.16
CA PRO A 66 -17.49 6.76 -12.57
C PRO A 66 -17.37 5.82 -13.77
N VAL A 67 -16.76 6.30 -14.84
CA VAL A 67 -16.43 5.48 -16.01
C VAL A 67 -14.96 5.11 -15.89
N THR A 68 -14.66 3.83 -15.78
CA THR A 68 -13.28 3.33 -15.80
C THR A 68 -12.74 3.51 -17.22
N HIS A 69 -11.83 4.47 -17.42
CA HIS A 69 -11.08 4.57 -18.65
C HIS A 69 -9.87 3.62 -18.57
N PRO A 70 -9.68 2.70 -19.55
CA PRO A 70 -8.43 1.97 -19.68
C PRO A 70 -7.35 2.93 -20.20
N GLY A 71 -6.81 3.75 -19.31
CA GLY A 71 -5.77 4.73 -19.58
C GLY A 71 -4.42 4.24 -19.07
N GLN A 72 -3.44 4.16 -19.98
CA GLN A 72 -2.10 3.62 -19.84
C GLN A 72 -1.14 4.53 -19.04
N TYR A 73 -1.60 5.12 -17.93
CA TYR A 73 -0.79 5.95 -17.03
C TYR A 73 -1.17 5.67 -15.57
N ASP A 74 -0.64 4.58 -15.02
CA ASP A 74 -0.74 4.24 -13.59
C ASP A 74 0.09 5.22 -12.75
N ASN A 75 -0.53 6.31 -12.29
CA ASN A 75 -0.16 7.06 -11.08
C ASN A 75 -1.27 8.06 -10.70
N ALA A 76 -2.44 7.55 -10.28
CA ALA A 76 -3.41 8.29 -9.47
C ALA A 76 -4.15 7.32 -8.54
N PRO A 77 -4.48 7.71 -7.28
CA PRO A 77 -5.07 6.80 -6.31
C PRO A 77 -6.54 6.55 -6.64
N GLN A 78 -6.84 5.43 -7.28
CA GLN A 78 -8.20 4.91 -7.43
C GLN A 78 -8.69 4.33 -6.10
N ASN A 79 -9.49 5.10 -5.37
CA ASN A 79 -10.48 4.53 -4.45
C ASN A 79 -11.68 4.08 -5.29
N GLY A 80 -11.83 2.78 -5.48
CA GLY A 80 -12.96 2.19 -6.20
C GLY A 80 -12.68 0.74 -6.55
N ALA A 81 -13.07 -0.16 -5.65
CA ALA A 81 -12.86 -1.60 -5.75
C ALA A 81 -13.27 -2.17 -7.11
N GLN A 82 -12.30 -2.76 -7.83
CA GLN A 82 -12.42 -4.07 -8.49
C GLN A 82 -11.15 -4.37 -9.29
N GLY A 83 -10.66 -5.60 -9.12
CA GLY A 83 -9.36 -6.01 -9.63
C GLY A 83 -8.32 -6.11 -8.52
N ALA A 84 -8.66 -6.79 -7.42
CA ALA A 84 -7.63 -7.59 -6.78
C ALA A 84 -7.02 -8.44 -7.89
N ALA A 85 -5.84 -8.05 -8.38
CA ALA A 85 -4.94 -9.01 -8.99
C ALA A 85 -4.93 -10.14 -7.98
N GLN A 86 -5.55 -11.26 -8.37
CA GLN A 86 -5.63 -12.43 -7.54
C GLN A 86 -4.19 -12.66 -7.10
N ALA A 87 -3.94 -12.38 -5.82
CA ALA A 87 -2.72 -12.83 -5.20
C ALA A 87 -2.66 -14.31 -5.61
N PRO A 88 -1.55 -14.76 -6.24
CA PRO A 88 -1.45 -16.13 -6.71
C PRO A 88 -1.99 -17.01 -5.59
N PRO A 89 -2.92 -17.95 -5.88
CA PRO A 89 -3.61 -18.71 -4.87
C PRO A 89 -2.58 -19.12 -3.84
N ALA A 90 -2.75 -18.62 -2.61
CA ALA A 90 -1.80 -18.87 -1.55
C ALA A 90 -1.59 -20.38 -1.54
N PRO A 91 -0.34 -20.87 -1.58
CA PRO A 91 -0.08 -22.29 -1.69
C PRO A 91 -0.94 -22.98 -0.63
N SER A 92 -1.84 -23.86 -1.11
CA SER A 92 -2.63 -24.73 -0.26
C SER A 92 -1.69 -25.26 0.80
N ALA A 93 -2.07 -25.16 2.07
CA ALA A 93 -1.26 -25.61 3.20
C ALA A 93 -0.91 -27.09 3.00
N GLY A 94 0.19 -27.34 2.30
CA GLY A 94 0.85 -28.63 2.28
C GLY A 94 1.30 -28.93 3.72
N PRO A 95 1.55 -30.21 4.04
CA PRO A 95 2.04 -30.58 5.36
C PRO A 95 3.31 -29.78 5.66
N THR A 96 3.18 -28.81 6.55
CA THR A 96 4.35 -28.13 7.12
C THR A 96 4.98 -29.10 8.12
N PRO A 97 6.30 -29.05 8.36
CA PRO A 97 6.91 -29.83 9.45
C PRO A 97 6.35 -29.45 10.84
N TYR A 98 5.51 -28.42 10.92
CA TYR A 98 4.87 -27.92 12.13
C TYR A 98 3.42 -28.41 12.29
N GLY A 99 3.01 -29.39 11.49
CA GLY A 99 1.70 -30.02 11.55
C GLY A 99 0.66 -29.40 10.63
N ASN A 100 -0.59 -29.80 10.85
CA ASN A 100 -1.75 -29.33 10.09
C ASN A 100 -2.08 -27.88 10.48
N ALA A 101 -2.49 -27.09 9.49
CA ALA A 101 -2.92 -25.72 9.72
C ALA A 101 -4.15 -25.67 10.65
N PRO A 102 -4.13 -24.87 11.73
CA PRO A 102 -5.31 -24.65 12.57
C PRO A 102 -6.41 -23.95 11.79
N THR A 103 -7.65 -24.10 12.22
CA THR A 103 -8.79 -23.34 11.70
C THR A 103 -9.14 -22.17 12.63
N CYS A 104 -9.78 -21.15 12.07
CA CYS A 104 -10.39 -20.05 12.80
C CYS A 104 -11.75 -19.71 12.15
N PRO A 105 -12.58 -18.80 12.72
CA PRO A 105 -13.87 -18.42 12.13
C PRO A 105 -13.78 -17.90 10.69
N HIS A 106 -12.60 -17.43 10.26
CA HIS A 106 -12.34 -16.90 8.92
C HIS A 106 -11.81 -17.96 7.93
N GLY A 107 -11.61 -19.20 8.38
CA GLY A 107 -11.10 -20.31 7.58
C GLY A 107 -9.78 -20.89 8.11
N THR A 108 -9.17 -21.75 7.29
CA THR A 108 -7.88 -22.38 7.59
C THR A 108 -6.78 -21.31 7.67
N LYS A 109 -6.01 -21.32 8.76
CA LYS A 109 -4.90 -20.39 8.94
C LYS A 109 -3.79 -20.67 7.93
N ARG A 110 -3.08 -19.63 7.52
CA ARG A 110 -1.92 -19.72 6.62
C ARG A 110 -0.62 -19.70 7.41
N PHE A 111 0.38 -20.42 6.93
CA PHE A 111 1.72 -20.38 7.50
C PHE A 111 2.42 -19.07 7.08
N LEU A 112 3.03 -18.38 8.04
CA LEU A 112 3.90 -17.22 7.81
C LEU A 112 5.28 -17.51 8.36
N GLU A 113 6.30 -17.28 7.54
CA GLU A 113 7.69 -17.21 7.95
C GLU A 113 8.25 -15.85 7.50
N LYS A 114 8.73 -15.04 8.46
CA LYS A 114 9.26 -13.70 8.16
C LYS A 114 10.50 -13.41 9.00
N PRO A 115 11.46 -12.63 8.50
CA PRO A 115 12.61 -12.21 9.30
C PRO A 115 12.20 -11.33 10.48
N TYR A 116 12.94 -11.39 11.59
CA TYR A 116 12.83 -10.40 12.64
C TYR A 116 13.33 -9.04 12.15
N LYS A 117 12.63 -7.95 12.51
CA LYS A 117 12.99 -6.59 12.06
C LYS A 117 14.36 -6.14 12.57
N ASN A 118 14.72 -6.50 13.80
CA ASN A 118 15.92 -5.99 14.49
C ASN A 118 16.78 -7.12 15.10
N LYS A 119 16.63 -8.36 14.64
CA LYS A 119 17.37 -9.51 15.18
C LYS A 119 17.69 -10.50 14.05
N PRO A 120 18.80 -11.23 14.12
CA PRO A 120 19.03 -12.34 13.21
C PRO A 120 17.99 -13.44 13.45
N GLY A 121 17.52 -14.06 12.36
CA GLY A 121 16.56 -15.18 12.39
C GLY A 121 15.18 -14.85 11.80
N THR A 122 14.37 -15.89 11.63
CA THR A 122 12.97 -15.81 11.19
C THR A 122 12.03 -16.18 12.34
N TRP A 123 10.86 -15.54 12.37
CA TRP A 123 9.73 -15.99 13.18
C TRP A 123 8.74 -16.73 12.29
N LYS A 124 8.06 -17.71 12.90
CA LYS A 124 7.07 -18.56 12.26
C LYS A 124 5.74 -18.44 13.00
N ALA A 125 4.63 -18.34 12.28
CA ALA A 125 3.31 -18.29 12.90
C ALA A 125 2.21 -18.79 11.96
N TRP A 126 1.10 -19.24 12.55
CA TRP A 126 -0.17 -19.37 11.86
C TRP A 126 -0.93 -18.04 11.88
N ALA A 127 -1.34 -17.58 10.71
CA ALA A 127 -2.04 -16.32 10.54
C ALA A 127 -3.47 -16.53 10.03
N CYS A 128 -4.39 -15.72 10.56
CA CYS A 128 -5.75 -15.63 10.04
C CYS A 128 -5.73 -15.28 8.53
N PRO A 129 -6.60 -15.90 7.71
CA PRO A 129 -6.76 -15.53 6.31
C PRO A 129 -7.47 -14.18 6.11
N ALA A 130 -8.15 -13.65 7.14
CA ALA A 130 -8.77 -12.33 7.07
C ALA A 130 -7.74 -11.22 6.76
N PRO A 131 -8.15 -10.13 6.07
CA PRO A 131 -7.27 -9.01 5.78
C PRO A 131 -6.68 -8.41 7.06
N GLN A 132 -5.39 -8.08 7.03
CA GLN A 132 -4.72 -7.47 8.18
C GLN A 132 -5.31 -6.11 8.50
N GLY A 133 -5.55 -5.83 9.78
CA GLY A 133 -6.13 -4.56 10.24
C GLY A 133 -7.67 -4.53 10.25
N THR A 134 -8.33 -5.64 9.90
CA THR A 134 -9.77 -5.77 10.14
C THR A 134 -10.04 -6.03 11.62
N PRO A 135 -11.09 -5.42 12.21
CA PRO A 135 -11.42 -5.61 13.63
C PRO A 135 -11.64 -7.09 14.02
N ASP A 136 -12.07 -7.90 13.05
CA ASP A 136 -12.39 -9.31 13.27
C ASP A 136 -11.19 -10.25 13.07
N ALA A 137 -10.03 -9.76 12.62
CA ALA A 137 -8.88 -10.61 12.36
C ALA A 137 -8.35 -11.28 13.65
N CYS A 138 -8.21 -12.60 13.64
CA CYS A 138 -7.61 -13.33 14.76
C CYS A 138 -6.11 -12.98 14.89
N SER A 139 -5.62 -12.95 16.13
CA SER A 139 -4.19 -12.79 16.44
C SER A 139 -3.33 -13.88 15.80
N LEU A 140 -2.06 -13.55 15.56
CA LEU A 140 -1.04 -14.50 15.12
C LEU A 140 -0.79 -15.55 16.21
N GLU A 141 -0.70 -16.81 15.80
CA GLU A 141 -0.34 -17.93 16.66
C GLU A 141 1.09 -18.37 16.34
N PHE A 142 2.05 -17.94 17.17
CA PHE A 142 3.46 -18.19 16.95
C PHE A 142 3.82 -19.66 17.14
N ILE A 143 4.60 -20.19 16.21
CA ILE A 143 5.16 -21.54 16.26
C ILE A 143 6.51 -21.44 16.96
N ARG A 144 6.72 -22.24 18.01
CA ARG A 144 7.98 -22.31 18.76
C ARG A 144 8.88 -23.40 18.20
#